data_AF-A0A0K8RDW5-F1
#
_entry.id   AF-A0A0K8RDW5-F1
#
_cell.length_a   1.000
_cell.length_b   1.000
_cell.length_c   1.000
_cell.angle_alpha   90.00
_cell.angle_beta   90.00
_cell.angle_gamma   90.00
#
_symmetry.space_group_name_H-M   'P 1'
#
loop_
_entity.id
_entity.type
_entity.pdbx_description
1 polymer ?
#
loop_
_entity_poly.entity_id
_entity_poly.type
_entity_poly.pdbx_seq_one_letter_code
_entity_poly.pdbx_strand_id
1 'polypeptide(L)'
;MNKATFILLVTTQLLYHVASEYHSWTEVEQTFGVKSCWKILKDALDEECKKKGAGAVEAVDFTVCKMGCQDGTEDKLVDINMPDNTPCGLYNETCQDGKCEGHCNIPVETLEEVE
;
A
#
# COMPACT_ATOMS: atom_id res chain seq x y z
N MET A 1 -30.47 -37.29 22.88
CA MET A 1 -29.43 -36.25 23.05
C MET A 1 -28.75 -36.07 21.70
N ASN A 2 -29.16 -35.05 20.94
CA ASN A 2 -28.63 -34.81 19.60
C ASN A 2 -27.33 -34.02 19.73
N LYS A 3 -26.22 -34.61 19.27
CA LYS A 3 -24.90 -33.98 19.25
C LYS A 3 -24.90 -32.93 18.13
N ALA A 4 -24.89 -31.66 18.50
CA ALA A 4 -24.67 -30.57 17.56
C ALA A 4 -23.18 -30.50 17.23
N THR A 5 -22.82 -30.87 16.00
CA THR A 5 -21.49 -30.66 15.45
C THR A 5 -21.35 -29.18 15.12
N PHE A 6 -20.53 -28.46 15.90
CA PHE A 6 -20.10 -27.11 15.55
C PHE A 6 -18.99 -27.20 14.51
N ILE A 7 -19.30 -26.85 13.26
CA ILE A 7 -18.30 -26.66 12.21
C ILE A 7 -17.71 -25.26 12.43
N LEU A 8 -16.52 -25.21 13.02
CA LEU A 8 -15.67 -24.01 13.02
C LEU A 8 -15.25 -23.74 11.57
N LEU A 9 -16.00 -22.88 10.89
CA LEU A 9 -15.54 -22.22 9.68
C LEU A 9 -14.45 -21.22 10.10
N VAL A 10 -13.22 -21.72 10.24
CA VAL A 10 -12.03 -20.88 10.21
C VAL A 10 -11.92 -20.39 8.78
N THR A 11 -12.62 -19.29 8.48
CA THR A 11 -12.48 -18.59 7.22
C THR A 11 -11.03 -18.14 7.13
N THR A 12 -10.27 -18.92 6.39
CA THR A 12 -8.91 -18.66 5.94
C THR A 12 -8.96 -17.38 5.11
N GLN A 13 -8.93 -16.21 5.77
CA GLN A 13 -8.74 -14.92 5.11
C GLN A 13 -7.28 -14.45 5.22
N LEU A 14 -6.42 -15.23 5.87
CA LEU A 14 -5.01 -14.89 6.09
C LEU A 14 -4.08 -15.18 4.90
N LEU A 15 -4.63 -15.62 3.76
CA LEU A 15 -3.87 -15.82 2.52
C LEU A 15 -4.51 -15.04 1.38
N TYR A 16 -4.71 -13.73 1.55
CA TYR A 16 -4.70 -12.87 0.39
C TYR A 16 -3.24 -12.61 0.02
N HIS A 17 -2.75 -13.44 -0.89
CA HIS A 17 -1.79 -13.00 -1.90
C HIS A 17 -2.32 -11.68 -2.48
N VAL A 18 -1.87 -10.54 -1.95
CA VAL A 18 -2.01 -9.29 -2.67
C VAL A 18 -0.88 -9.29 -3.69
N ALA A 19 -1.15 -9.96 -4.82
CA ALA A 19 -0.44 -9.67 -6.04
C ALA A 19 -0.65 -8.17 -6.29
N SER A 20 0.42 -7.39 -6.12
CA SER A 20 0.72 -6.10 -6.75
C SER A 20 -0.24 -5.75 -7.90
N GLU A 21 -1.38 -5.18 -7.55
CA GLU A 21 -2.24 -4.42 -8.46
C GLU A 21 -2.18 -2.99 -7.94
N TYR A 22 -1.91 -2.05 -8.85
CA TYR A 22 -2.01 -0.64 -8.54
C TYR A 22 -3.39 -0.37 -7.93
N HIS A 23 -3.43 0.15 -6.70
CA HIS A 23 -4.64 0.68 -6.11
C HIS A 23 -4.90 2.06 -6.69
N SER A 24 -6.14 2.31 -7.12
CA SER A 24 -6.55 3.67 -7.45
C SER A 24 -6.39 4.56 -6.21
N TRP A 25 -6.03 5.83 -6.38
CA TRP A 25 -5.85 6.73 -5.23
C TRP A 25 -7.15 6.82 -4.40
N THR A 26 -8.31 6.75 -5.05
CA THR A 26 -9.61 6.70 -4.38
C THR A 26 -9.77 5.48 -3.46
N GLU A 27 -9.25 4.30 -3.83
CA GLU A 27 -9.25 3.12 -2.95
C GLU A 27 -8.35 3.31 -1.73
N VAL A 28 -7.21 4.00 -1.88
CA VAL A 28 -6.32 4.35 -0.76
C VAL A 28 -7.07 5.23 0.24
N GLU A 29 -7.78 6.26 -0.23
CA GLU A 29 -8.56 7.16 0.62
C GLU A 29 -9.66 6.44 1.41
N GLN A 30 -10.25 5.37 0.83
CA GLN A 30 -11.30 4.57 1.46
C GLN A 30 -10.76 3.52 2.43
N THR A 31 -9.57 2.98 2.16
CA THR A 31 -8.97 1.88 2.92
C THR A 31 -8.22 2.38 4.15
N PHE A 32 -7.51 3.50 4.05
CA PHE A 32 -6.67 4.02 5.13
C PHE A 32 -7.41 5.09 5.95
N GLY A 33 -7.70 4.77 7.22
CA GLY A 33 -8.65 5.52 8.05
C GLY A 33 -8.24 6.90 8.58
N VAL A 34 -7.04 7.41 8.25
CA VAL A 34 -6.55 8.71 8.77
C VAL A 34 -6.37 9.73 7.65
N LYS A 35 -7.38 10.59 7.47
CA LYS A 35 -7.44 11.61 6.40
C LYS A 35 -6.23 12.52 6.31
N SER A 36 -5.71 12.96 7.45
CA SER A 36 -4.52 13.82 7.48
C SER A 36 -3.27 13.09 6.96
N CYS A 37 -3.13 11.80 7.22
CA CYS A 37 -1.98 11.01 6.79
C CYS A 37 -1.96 10.82 5.28
N TRP A 38 -3.05 10.34 4.69
CA TRP A 38 -3.07 10.14 3.24
C TRP A 38 -3.05 11.47 2.48
N LYS A 39 -3.53 12.59 3.06
CA LYS A 39 -3.39 13.90 2.42
C LYS A 39 -1.93 14.32 2.28
N ILE A 40 -1.13 14.18 3.34
CA ILE A 40 0.31 14.49 3.31
C ILE A 40 1.01 13.61 2.27
N LEU A 41 0.66 12.31 2.25
CA LEU A 41 1.19 11.38 1.26
C LEU A 41 0.80 11.79 -0.17
N LYS A 42 -0.48 12.13 -0.41
CA LYS A 42 -0.94 12.60 -1.72
C LYS A 42 -0.17 13.80 -2.18
N ASP A 43 -0.04 14.81 -1.32
CA ASP A 43 0.61 16.07 -1.65
C ASP A 43 2.08 15.81 -2.07
N ALA A 44 2.78 14.89 -1.39
CA ALA A 44 4.15 14.49 -1.74
C ALA A 44 4.23 13.74 -3.09
N LEU A 45 3.30 12.82 -3.36
CA LEU A 45 3.26 12.08 -4.62
C LEU A 45 2.86 13.00 -5.80
N ASP A 46 1.90 13.91 -5.60
CA ASP A 46 1.51 14.91 -6.60
C ASP A 46 2.69 15.84 -6.96
N GLU A 47 3.52 16.21 -5.98
CA GLU A 47 4.75 16.97 -6.25
C GLU A 47 5.74 16.19 -7.11
N GLU A 48 5.90 14.88 -6.89
CA GLU A 48 6.75 14.05 -7.76
C GLU A 48 6.19 13.91 -9.18
N CYS A 49 4.88 13.73 -9.35
CA CYS A 49 4.27 13.74 -10.67
C CYS A 49 4.55 15.06 -11.41
N LYS A 50 4.39 16.20 -10.73
CA LYS A 50 4.64 17.53 -11.31
C LYS A 50 6.11 17.73 -11.70
N LYS A 51 7.06 17.22 -10.91
CA LYS A 51 8.50 17.25 -11.26
C LYS A 51 8.79 16.49 -12.57
N LYS A 52 7.96 15.52 -12.92
CA LYS A 52 8.05 14.74 -14.17
C LYS A 52 7.21 15.33 -15.32
N GLY A 53 6.58 16.48 -15.11
CA GLY A 53 5.72 17.13 -16.11
C GLY A 53 4.34 16.50 -16.25
N ALA A 54 3.95 15.62 -15.32
CA ALA A 54 2.63 15.00 -15.28
C ALA A 54 1.67 15.74 -14.33
N GLY A 55 0.41 15.31 -14.32
CA GLY A 55 -0.67 15.82 -13.46
C GLY A 55 -0.59 15.28 -12.02
N ALA A 56 -1.74 14.89 -11.47
CA ALA A 56 -1.83 14.32 -10.12
C ALA A 56 -1.51 12.82 -10.11
N VAL A 57 -1.24 12.27 -8.93
CA VAL A 57 -1.20 10.82 -8.72
C VAL A 57 -2.60 10.24 -8.79
N GLU A 58 -2.75 9.20 -9.59
CA GLU A 58 -4.02 8.49 -9.83
C GLU A 58 -3.97 7.04 -9.33
N ALA A 59 -2.78 6.44 -9.33
CA ALA A 59 -2.60 5.04 -8.98
C ALA A 59 -1.31 4.83 -8.18
N VAL A 60 -1.30 3.88 -7.26
CA VAL A 60 -0.13 3.54 -6.45
C VAL A 60 0.00 2.03 -6.26
N ASP A 61 1.23 1.55 -6.26
CA ASP A 61 1.59 0.22 -5.79
C ASP A 61 2.73 0.35 -4.79
N PHE A 62 2.37 0.30 -3.51
CA PHE A 62 3.32 0.41 -2.41
C PHE A 62 4.27 -0.80 -2.35
N THR A 63 3.84 -1.99 -2.79
CA THR A 63 4.65 -3.22 -2.69
C THR A 63 5.91 -3.15 -3.57
N VAL A 64 5.80 -2.50 -4.72
CA VAL A 64 6.91 -2.26 -5.66
C VAL A 64 7.31 -0.79 -5.74
N CYS A 65 6.83 0.05 -4.83
CA CYS A 65 7.15 1.48 -4.77
C CYS A 65 6.97 2.19 -6.11
N LYS A 66 5.84 1.94 -6.78
CA LYS A 66 5.47 2.55 -8.05
C LYS A 66 4.23 3.43 -7.90
N MET A 67 4.16 4.48 -8.69
CA MET A 67 3.02 5.38 -8.76
C MET A 67 2.73 5.76 -10.21
N GLY A 68 1.46 5.88 -10.54
CA GLY A 68 0.96 6.33 -11.84
C GLY A 68 0.50 7.78 -11.76
N CYS A 69 1.07 8.63 -12.60
CA CYS A 69 0.73 10.04 -12.73
C CYS A 69 -0.16 10.28 -13.95
N GLN A 70 -1.13 11.17 -13.85
CA GLN A 70 -1.99 11.55 -14.99
C GLN A 70 -1.17 12.22 -16.11
N ASP A 71 -1.12 11.63 -17.31
CA ASP A 71 -0.35 12.13 -18.46
C ASP A 71 -1.13 13.16 -19.29
N GLY A 72 -1.70 14.21 -18.69
CA GLY A 72 -2.36 15.36 -19.37
C GLY A 72 -3.47 15.04 -20.40
N THR A 73 -3.74 13.76 -20.65
CA THR A 73 -4.63 13.11 -21.60
C THR A 73 -5.30 12.00 -20.80
N GLU A 74 -6.63 11.89 -20.90
CA GLU A 74 -7.46 11.22 -19.89
C GLU A 74 -7.18 9.72 -19.70
N ASP A 75 -6.43 9.08 -20.60
CA ASP A 75 -6.31 7.61 -20.65
C ASP A 75 -4.90 7.05 -20.43
N LYS A 76 -3.90 7.89 -20.13
CA LYS A 76 -2.52 7.42 -19.93
C LYS A 76 -1.96 7.81 -18.57
N LEU A 77 -1.37 6.81 -17.91
CA LEU A 77 -0.57 7.01 -16.71
C LEU A 77 0.91 6.95 -17.05
N VAL A 78 1.69 7.87 -16.49
CA VAL A 78 3.15 7.79 -16.47
C VAL A 78 3.56 7.05 -15.20
N ASP A 79 4.10 5.84 -15.37
CA ASP A 79 4.65 5.06 -14.26
C ASP A 79 6.01 5.59 -13.83
N ILE A 80 6.12 5.96 -12.56
CA ILE A 80 7.37 6.41 -11.95
C ILE A 80 7.59 5.70 -10.61
N ASN A 81 8.84 5.74 -10.12
CA ASN A 81 9.14 5.31 -8.76
C ASN A 81 8.53 6.31 -7.78
N MET A 82 7.98 5.79 -6.68
CA MET A 82 7.71 6.61 -5.50
C MET A 82 9.00 7.21 -4.96
N PRO A 83 8.94 8.40 -4.35
CA PRO A 83 10.11 9.02 -3.72
C PRO A 83 10.63 8.18 -2.56
N ASP A 84 11.95 8.21 -2.35
CA ASP A 84 12.58 7.49 -1.25
C ASP A 84 12.00 7.93 0.11
N ASN A 85 11.99 7.00 1.06
CA ASN A 85 11.40 7.15 2.39
C ASN A 85 9.86 7.21 2.42
N THR A 86 9.18 7.03 1.27
CA THR A 86 7.72 6.84 1.25
C THR A 86 7.35 5.57 2.02
N PRO A 87 6.46 5.62 3.04
CA PRO A 87 6.02 4.42 3.73
C PRO A 87 5.35 3.43 2.77
N CYS A 88 5.76 2.18 2.80
CA CYS A 88 5.29 1.16 1.86
C CYS A 88 4.86 -0.17 2.50
N GLY A 89 5.11 -0.35 3.81
CA GLY A 89 4.73 -1.53 4.57
C GLY A 89 4.27 -1.21 6.00
N LEU A 90 3.91 -2.26 6.75
CA LEU A 90 3.33 -2.16 8.09
C LEU A 90 4.38 -2.06 9.21
N TYR A 91 5.63 -2.46 8.95
CA TYR A 91 6.72 -2.56 9.91
C TYR A 91 7.80 -1.50 9.67
N ASN A 92 7.37 -0.29 9.30
CA ASN A 92 8.22 0.86 8.94
C ASN A 92 9.09 0.62 7.70
N GLU A 93 8.68 -0.25 6.78
CA GLU A 93 9.29 -0.32 5.46
C GLU A 93 9.03 0.98 4.69
N THR A 94 10.05 1.39 3.95
CA THR A 94 10.01 2.58 3.11
C THR A 94 10.55 2.30 1.73
N CYS A 95 10.13 3.10 0.75
CA CYS A 95 10.68 3.03 -0.59
C CYS A 95 12.16 3.44 -0.61
N GLN A 96 12.99 2.61 -1.23
CA GLN A 96 14.40 2.89 -1.50
C GLN A 96 14.69 2.38 -2.92
N ASP A 97 15.11 3.26 -3.82
CA ASP A 97 15.45 2.91 -5.21
C ASP A 97 14.32 2.14 -5.95
N GLY A 98 13.06 2.45 -5.64
CA GLY A 98 11.89 1.79 -6.23
C GLY A 98 11.63 0.37 -5.69
N LYS A 99 12.10 0.06 -4.49
CA LYS A 99 11.75 -1.17 -3.75
C LYS A 99 11.25 -0.81 -2.37
N CYS A 100 10.30 -1.60 -1.87
CA CYS A 100 9.87 -1.49 -0.49
C CYS A 100 10.87 -2.21 0.42
N GLU A 101 11.69 -1.44 1.15
CA GLU A 101 12.77 -1.96 1.99
C GLU A 101 12.58 -1.52 3.45
N GLY A 102 12.89 -2.40 4.39
CA GLY A 102 12.90 -2.07 5.80
C GLY A 102 13.72 -3.07 6.60
N HIS A 103 14.26 -2.62 7.72
CA HIS A 103 14.71 -3.57 8.74
C HIS A 103 13.47 -4.24 9.30
N CYS A 104 13.34 -5.56 9.17
CA CYS A 104 12.26 -6.32 9.80
C CYS A 104 12.32 -6.11 11.32
N ASN A 105 11.62 -5.09 11.80
CA ASN A 105 11.42 -4.81 13.21
C ASN A 105 10.08 -5.40 13.58
N ILE A 106 10.04 -6.74 13.69
CA ILE A 106 8.85 -7.44 14.19
C ILE A 106 8.66 -6.99 15.64
N PRO A 107 7.56 -6.27 15.97
CA PRO A 107 7.29 -5.88 17.35
C PRO A 107 7.22 -7.15 18.18
N VAL A 108 7.90 -7.18 19.33
CA VAL A 108 7.96 -8.38 20.20
C VAL A 108 6.55 -8.89 20.56
N GLU A 109 5.54 -8.02 20.59
CA GLU A 109 4.14 -8.37 20.83
C GLU A 109 3.48 -9.25 19.75
N THR A 110 4.11 -9.42 18.59
CA THR A 110 3.61 -10.25 17.47
C THR A 110 4.31 -11.61 17.37
N LEU A 111 5.28 -11.88 18.24
CA LEU A 111 5.82 -13.21 18.40
C LEU A 111 4.81 -14.01 19.22
N GLU A 112 3.93 -14.75 18.55
CA GLU A 112 3.24 -15.86 19.21
C GLU A 112 4.34 -16.75 19.84
N GLU A 113 4.31 -16.90 21.15
CA GLU A 113 5.16 -17.85 21.86
C GLU A 113 4.89 -19.23 21.25
N VAL A 114 5.81 -19.69 20.40
CA VAL A 114 5.81 -21.06 19.92
C VAL A 114 6.30 -21.92 21.08
N GLU A 115 5.37 -22.29 21.98
CA GLU A 115 5.53 -23.41 22.91
C GLU A 115 5.22 -24.75 22.24
#